data_AF-A0A7W0MBR4-F1
#
_entry.id   AF-A0A7W0MBR4-F1
#
_cell.length_a   1.000
_cell.length_b   1.000
_cell.length_c   1.000
_cell.angle_alpha   90.00
_cell.angle_beta   90.00
_cell.angle_gamma   90.00
#
_symmetry.space_group_name_H-M   'P 1'
#
loop_
_entity.id
_entity.type
_entity.pdbx_description
1 polymer ?
#
loop_
_entity_poly.entity_id
_entity_poly.type
_entity_poly.pdbx_seq_one_letter_code
_entity_poly.pdbx_strand_id
1 'polypeptide(L)'
;MREDGEAIRVLRSSSTWLMRDGRPADHNRRSPVRWTETSGLSRGTLPMRENEWGQNRLPFHGADTPFETRSFEEAVARLMFLSERGWPAGWLFGPSGCGKTAVLRTVRNELRRAGAEAVIGSLCGIDGDEFWPSIATALGARDVDYGPAARKTVRALLVASSMIDRPVTFLLDDVDRGGVGLWDQVAAFVRMAEGVTPNHTVVIATACEITVGDLARRIDLRADLRPFSAEDTAAFVASRLEQAGSKVAFTPEASTELFAATAGVPAAVGRFADLSLVAAQAANVNVVDVDFVRSAVAELRPTDDEPLVSLATAPLPARFTA
;
A
#
# COMPACT_ATOMS: atom_id res chain seq x y z
N MET A 1 -42.19 -43.71 29.21
CA MET A 1 -41.64 -42.89 28.11
C MET A 1 -42.45 -43.26 26.87
N ARG A 2 -43.58 -42.58 26.67
CA ARG A 2 -43.82 -41.57 25.60
C ARG A 2 -43.61 -42.19 24.22
N GLU A 3 -44.65 -42.68 23.53
CA GLU A 3 -45.86 -42.05 22.93
C GLU A 3 -45.70 -41.96 21.39
N ASP A 4 -46.47 -42.85 20.75
CA ASP A 4 -47.17 -42.84 19.47
C ASP A 4 -46.94 -41.75 18.41
N GLY A 5 -46.94 -42.21 17.15
CA GLY A 5 -46.85 -41.39 15.95
C GLY A 5 -48.19 -40.98 15.34
N GLU A 6 -48.13 -40.06 14.38
CA GLU A 6 -49.20 -39.84 13.41
C GLU A 6 -48.63 -39.27 12.10
N ALA A 7 -49.29 -39.63 11.00
CA ALA A 7 -48.91 -39.41 9.61
C ALA A 7 -49.55 -38.13 9.01
N ILE A 8 -49.44 -38.02 7.67
CA ILE A 8 -50.17 -37.16 6.71
C ILE A 8 -49.35 -35.92 6.27
N ARG A 9 -49.34 -35.38 5.04
CA ARG A 9 -49.55 -35.79 3.62
C ARG A 9 -49.48 -34.45 2.86
N VAL A 10 -48.60 -34.34 1.85
CA VAL A 10 -48.66 -33.52 0.61
C VAL A 10 -49.67 -32.37 0.51
N LEU A 11 -49.23 -31.17 0.06
CA LEU A 11 -49.90 -30.40 -1.02
C LEU A 11 -49.00 -29.29 -1.61
N ARG A 12 -48.79 -29.35 -2.93
CA ARG A 12 -48.45 -28.20 -3.80
C ARG A 12 -49.71 -27.35 -3.98
N SER A 13 -49.59 -26.02 -4.09
CA SER A 13 -50.41 -25.24 -5.03
C SER A 13 -49.96 -23.77 -5.14
N SER A 14 -49.70 -23.36 -6.37
CA SER A 14 -49.74 -22.00 -6.88
C SER A 14 -51.16 -21.41 -6.80
N SER A 15 -51.27 -20.07 -6.87
CA SER A 15 -52.25 -19.27 -7.64
C SER A 15 -52.57 -17.95 -6.90
N THR A 16 -52.18 -16.80 -7.42
CA THR A 16 -52.95 -15.96 -8.37
C THR A 16 -54.19 -15.32 -7.73
N TRP A 17 -54.11 -14.01 -7.48
CA TRP A 17 -55.27 -13.12 -7.40
C TRP A 17 -55.02 -11.88 -8.27
N LEU A 18 -55.99 -11.59 -9.13
CA LEU A 18 -56.09 -10.50 -10.10
C LEU A 18 -57.12 -9.46 -9.58
N MET A 19 -56.79 -8.16 -9.75
CA MET A 19 -57.67 -6.96 -9.86
C MET A 19 -58.41 -6.49 -8.57
N ARG A 20 -58.76 -5.23 -8.32
CA ARG A 20 -58.86 -3.97 -9.10
C ARG A 20 -58.97 -2.77 -8.14
N ASP A 21 -58.37 -1.65 -8.55
CA ASP A 21 -58.64 -0.22 -8.24
C ASP A 21 -59.00 0.25 -6.81
N GLY A 22 -58.06 1.01 -6.21
CA GLY A 22 -58.31 1.84 -5.02
C GLY A 22 -57.05 2.49 -4.47
N ARG A 23 -56.52 3.53 -5.14
CA ARG A 23 -55.31 4.26 -4.71
C ARG A 23 -55.54 5.04 -3.41
N PRO A 24 -54.49 5.15 -2.57
CA PRO A 24 -54.11 6.43 -1.97
C PRO A 24 -52.79 6.94 -2.55
N ALA A 25 -52.61 8.25 -2.49
CA ALA A 25 -51.63 9.01 -3.26
C ALA A 25 -50.18 8.93 -2.73
N ASP A 26 -49.32 8.70 -3.71
CA ASP A 26 -47.89 8.96 -3.90
C ASP A 26 -47.25 10.07 -3.04
N HIS A 27 -46.31 9.69 -2.16
CA HIS A 27 -45.25 10.56 -1.65
C HIS A 27 -43.98 9.72 -1.54
N ASN A 28 -42.97 10.03 -2.35
CA ASN A 28 -41.63 9.44 -2.39
C ASN A 28 -41.38 8.35 -3.46
N ARG A 29 -41.66 8.66 -4.73
CA ARG A 29 -40.92 8.11 -5.87
C ARG A 29 -39.71 8.99 -6.19
N ARG A 30 -38.50 8.56 -5.78
CA ARG A 30 -37.30 8.80 -6.58
C ARG A 30 -36.95 7.49 -7.27
N SER A 31 -37.29 7.44 -8.56
CA SER A 31 -37.00 6.33 -9.46
C SER A 31 -35.50 6.04 -9.52
N PRO A 32 -35.08 4.77 -9.67
CA PRO A 32 -33.70 4.46 -9.98
C PRO A 32 -33.38 5.10 -11.34
N VAL A 33 -32.32 5.89 -11.40
CA VAL A 33 -31.84 6.50 -12.65
C VAL A 33 -31.46 5.36 -13.60
N ARG A 34 -32.37 5.08 -14.53
CA ARG A 34 -32.16 4.16 -15.63
C ARG A 34 -31.31 4.91 -16.65
N TRP A 35 -30.04 4.54 -16.77
CA TRP A 35 -29.18 5.02 -17.84
C TRP A 35 -29.76 4.53 -19.17
N THR A 36 -30.58 5.36 -19.82
CA THR A 36 -30.97 5.15 -21.21
C THR A 36 -29.80 5.57 -22.07
N GLU A 37 -29.19 4.60 -22.75
CA GLU A 37 -28.23 4.85 -23.83
C GLU A 37 -28.86 5.83 -24.82
N THR A 38 -28.42 7.07 -24.73
CA THR A 38 -28.70 8.08 -25.73
C THR A 38 -27.53 7.99 -26.69
N SER A 39 -27.77 7.31 -27.79
CA SER A 39 -26.92 7.27 -28.97
C SER A 39 -26.57 8.69 -29.41
N GLY A 40 -25.29 8.93 -29.69
CA GLY A 40 -24.86 10.07 -30.50
C GLY A 40 -24.27 11.28 -29.77
N LEU A 41 -23.41 11.08 -28.77
CA LEU A 41 -22.37 12.06 -28.42
C LEU A 41 -21.06 11.28 -28.27
N SER A 42 -20.14 11.47 -29.22
CA SER A 42 -18.76 11.01 -29.08
C SER A 42 -18.25 11.48 -27.72
N ARG A 43 -17.72 10.56 -26.91
CA ARG A 43 -16.94 10.92 -25.73
C ARG A 43 -15.86 11.88 -26.21
N GLY A 44 -16.06 13.17 -25.94
CA GLY A 44 -15.05 14.18 -26.12
C GLY A 44 -13.92 13.84 -25.17
N THR A 45 -12.96 13.06 -25.67
CA THR A 45 -11.60 13.03 -25.15
C THR A 45 -11.18 14.48 -25.10
N LEU A 46 -11.11 15.06 -23.90
CA LEU A 46 -10.44 16.34 -23.72
C LEU A 46 -9.05 16.16 -24.36
N PRO A 47 -8.67 16.98 -25.36
CA PRO A 47 -7.35 16.85 -25.98
C PRO A 47 -6.32 17.35 -24.96
N MET A 48 -5.90 16.45 -24.07
CA MET A 48 -4.74 16.65 -23.24
C MET A 48 -3.55 16.59 -24.21
N ARG A 49 -2.89 17.73 -24.41
CA ARG A 49 -1.78 17.88 -25.36
C ARG A 49 -0.74 16.78 -25.10
N GLU A 50 -0.16 16.24 -26.16
CA GLU A 50 1.14 15.56 -26.07
C GLU A 50 2.08 16.49 -25.30
N ASN A 51 2.51 16.04 -24.14
CA ASN A 51 3.53 16.73 -23.36
C ASN A 51 4.90 16.49 -24.02
N GLU A 52 5.85 17.39 -23.82
CA GLU A 52 7.18 17.29 -24.47
C GLU A 52 7.99 16.05 -24.03
N TRP A 53 7.49 15.28 -23.06
CA TRP A 53 8.09 14.07 -22.49
C TRP A 53 7.68 12.77 -23.21
N GLY A 54 7.04 12.86 -24.38
CA GLY A 54 6.86 11.75 -25.32
C GLY A 54 5.85 10.67 -24.92
N GLN A 55 5.43 10.62 -23.65
CA GLN A 55 4.27 9.85 -23.19
C GLN A 55 3.53 10.66 -22.13
N ASN A 56 2.21 10.47 -22.07
CA ASN A 56 1.22 11.11 -21.21
C ASN A 56 1.42 10.88 -19.68
N ARG A 57 2.67 10.85 -19.19
CA ARG A 57 3.09 10.65 -17.81
C ARG A 57 4.15 11.68 -17.44
N LEU A 58 4.06 12.19 -16.23
CA LEU A 58 5.06 13.08 -15.67
C LEU A 58 6.33 12.29 -15.29
N PRO A 59 7.54 12.89 -15.34
CA PRO A 59 8.80 12.16 -15.13
C PRO A 59 8.93 11.47 -13.77
N PHE A 60 8.29 11.99 -12.74
CA PHE A 60 8.38 11.44 -11.39
C PHE A 60 7.17 10.58 -11.02
N HIS A 61 5.96 11.01 -11.40
CA HIS A 61 4.74 10.30 -11.06
C HIS A 61 4.60 8.96 -11.78
N GLY A 62 4.53 7.89 -10.98
CA GLY A 62 4.31 6.55 -11.48
C GLY A 62 5.51 5.97 -12.22
N ALA A 63 6.74 6.46 -12.05
CA ALA A 63 7.89 5.83 -12.68
C ALA A 63 7.97 4.32 -12.37
N ASP A 64 8.26 3.53 -13.41
CA ASP A 64 8.20 2.06 -13.33
C ASP A 64 9.47 1.46 -12.68
N THR A 65 10.55 2.23 -12.59
CA THR A 65 11.84 1.82 -12.00
C THR A 65 12.14 2.59 -10.70
N PRO A 66 12.53 1.89 -9.61
CA PRO A 66 13.00 2.56 -8.40
C PRO A 66 14.32 3.30 -8.68
N PHE A 67 14.55 4.39 -7.95
CA PHE A 67 15.87 4.99 -7.87
C PHE A 67 16.62 4.36 -6.70
N GLU A 68 17.74 3.71 -7.00
CA GLU A 68 18.48 2.89 -6.06
C GLU A 68 19.53 3.74 -5.35
N THR A 69 19.23 4.16 -4.12
CA THR A 69 20.25 4.72 -3.23
C THR A 69 20.99 3.60 -2.53
N ARG A 70 22.13 3.93 -1.90
CA ARG A 70 22.85 2.97 -1.04
C ARG A 70 21.95 2.34 0.03
N SER A 71 21.05 3.12 0.64
CA SER A 71 20.11 2.59 1.65
C SER A 71 19.05 1.66 1.05
N PHE A 72 18.66 1.90 -0.21
CA PHE A 72 17.76 1.04 -0.96
C PHE A 72 18.43 -0.30 -1.29
N GLU A 73 19.63 -0.26 -1.89
CA GLU A 73 20.42 -1.45 -2.23
C GLU A 73 20.71 -2.30 -1.00
N GLU A 74 21.13 -1.67 0.11
CA GLU A 74 21.37 -2.36 1.37
C GLU A 74 20.11 -3.01 1.92
N ALA A 75 18.96 -2.33 1.85
CA ALA A 75 17.69 -2.88 2.30
C ALA A 75 17.28 -4.10 1.46
N VAL A 76 17.40 -4.04 0.13
CA VAL A 76 17.14 -5.19 -0.76
C VAL A 76 18.07 -6.36 -0.40
N ALA A 77 19.39 -6.13 -0.31
CA ALA A 77 20.37 -7.16 -0.02
C ALA A 77 20.11 -7.86 1.34
N ARG A 78 19.77 -7.09 2.38
CA ARG A 78 19.45 -7.63 3.71
C ARG A 78 18.18 -8.49 3.71
N LEU A 79 17.14 -8.07 2.98
CA LEU A 79 15.88 -8.81 2.90
C LEU A 79 16.00 -10.08 2.05
N MET A 80 16.79 -10.02 0.97
CA MET A 80 17.17 -11.21 0.19
C MET A 80 17.92 -12.21 1.07
N PHE A 81 18.93 -11.75 1.82
CA PHE A 81 19.68 -12.59 2.76
C PHE A 81 18.77 -13.25 3.82
N LEU A 82 17.84 -12.50 4.41
CA LEU A 82 16.86 -13.03 5.37
C LEU A 82 16.07 -14.20 4.77
N SER A 83 15.58 -14.03 3.53
CA SER A 83 14.81 -15.05 2.82
C SER A 83 15.66 -16.27 2.44
N GLU A 84 16.87 -16.07 1.93
CA GLU A 84 17.79 -17.16 1.54
C GLU A 84 18.21 -18.02 2.74
N ARG A 85 18.34 -17.41 3.91
CA ARG A 85 18.64 -18.12 5.16
C ARG A 85 17.44 -18.79 5.79
N GLY A 86 16.23 -18.55 5.30
CA GLY A 86 14.98 -19.03 5.92
C GLY A 86 14.77 -18.47 7.32
N TRP A 87 15.24 -17.25 7.59
CA TRP A 87 15.04 -16.61 8.88
C TRP A 87 13.56 -16.21 9.04
N PRO A 88 12.95 -16.46 10.21
CA PRO A 88 11.52 -16.28 10.43
C PRO A 88 10.99 -14.89 10.11
N ALA A 89 11.64 -13.83 10.57
CA ALA A 89 11.11 -12.48 10.34
C ALA A 89 12.16 -11.38 10.24
N GLY A 90 11.79 -10.34 9.49
CA GLY A 90 12.58 -9.14 9.32
C GLY A 90 11.75 -7.87 9.25
N TRP A 91 12.40 -6.75 9.52
CA TRP A 91 11.82 -5.42 9.47
C TRP A 91 12.40 -4.59 8.33
N LEU A 92 11.52 -3.88 7.62
CA LEU A 92 11.88 -2.79 6.72
C LEU A 92 11.31 -1.48 7.27
N PHE A 93 12.17 -0.69 7.91
CA PHE A 93 11.78 0.62 8.43
C PHE A 93 12.06 1.73 7.45
N GLY A 94 11.21 2.75 7.47
CA GLY A 94 11.49 4.01 6.81
C GLY A 94 10.27 4.93 6.91
N PRO A 95 10.46 6.26 6.93
CA PRO A 95 9.35 7.20 6.90
C PRO A 95 8.36 6.93 5.76
N SER A 96 7.14 7.44 5.88
CA SER A 96 6.17 7.37 4.80
C SER A 96 6.71 8.08 3.56
N GLY A 97 6.56 7.47 2.38
CA GLY A 97 7.06 8.03 1.12
C GLY A 97 8.52 7.75 0.80
N CYS A 98 9.27 7.01 1.63
CA CYS A 98 10.67 6.62 1.36
C CYS A 98 10.86 5.49 0.33
N GLY A 99 9.79 4.89 -0.17
CA GLY A 99 9.89 3.83 -1.19
C GLY A 99 9.95 2.39 -0.62
N LYS A 100 9.43 2.15 0.59
CA LYS A 100 9.33 0.81 1.18
C LYS A 100 8.65 -0.20 0.24
N THR A 101 7.52 0.18 -0.36
CA THR A 101 6.82 -0.61 -1.37
C THR A 101 7.71 -0.93 -2.59
N ALA A 102 8.59 0.00 -2.99
CA ALA A 102 9.50 -0.22 -4.10
C ALA A 102 10.58 -1.26 -3.74
N VAL A 103 11.16 -1.18 -2.53
CA VAL A 103 12.07 -2.21 -2.00
C VAL A 103 11.38 -3.58 -1.97
N LEU A 104 10.17 -3.68 -1.40
CA LEU A 104 9.44 -4.95 -1.34
C LEU A 104 9.16 -5.51 -2.74
N ARG A 105 8.80 -4.67 -3.71
CA ARG A 105 8.60 -5.10 -5.11
C ARG A 105 9.89 -5.61 -5.75
N THR A 106 11.02 -4.93 -5.53
CA THR A 106 12.33 -5.40 -6.01
C THR A 106 12.68 -6.76 -5.41
N VAL A 107 12.62 -6.90 -4.09
CA VAL A 107 12.87 -8.17 -3.37
C VAL A 107 11.96 -9.29 -3.91
N ARG A 108 10.65 -9.06 -4.05
CA ARG A 108 9.73 -10.06 -4.61
C ARG A 108 10.15 -10.50 -6.01
N ASN A 109 10.52 -9.54 -6.87
CA ASN A 109 10.89 -9.82 -8.25
C ASN A 109 12.20 -10.62 -8.31
N GLU A 110 13.18 -10.31 -7.45
CA GLU A 110 14.44 -11.05 -7.35
C GLU A 110 14.23 -12.47 -6.82
N LEU A 111 13.46 -12.63 -5.74
CA LEU A 111 13.10 -13.96 -5.20
C LEU A 111 12.43 -14.83 -6.26
N ARG A 112 11.46 -14.28 -7.00
CA ARG A 112 10.77 -15.00 -8.07
C ARG A 112 11.71 -15.37 -9.23
N ARG A 113 12.67 -14.50 -9.58
CA ARG A 113 13.70 -14.81 -10.58
C ARG A 113 14.63 -15.95 -10.11
N ALA A 114 14.90 -16.02 -8.81
CA ALA A 114 15.66 -17.11 -8.20
C ALA A 114 14.82 -18.40 -8.00
N GLY A 115 13.54 -18.41 -8.38
CA GLY A 115 12.65 -19.57 -8.24
C GLY A 115 11.98 -19.71 -6.87
N ALA A 116 12.17 -18.74 -5.96
CA ALA A 116 11.51 -18.72 -4.66
C ALA A 116 10.09 -18.14 -4.74
N GLU A 117 9.22 -18.59 -3.83
CA GLU A 117 7.85 -18.11 -3.75
C GLU A 117 7.78 -16.85 -2.88
N ALA A 118 7.23 -15.76 -3.42
CA ALA A 118 7.11 -14.49 -2.71
C ALA A 118 5.78 -13.80 -3.00
N VAL A 119 5.16 -13.29 -1.94
CA VAL A 119 3.83 -12.66 -1.95
C VAL A 119 3.92 -11.29 -1.27
N ILE A 120 3.35 -10.25 -1.90
CA ILE A 120 3.19 -8.92 -1.28
C ILE A 120 1.73 -8.71 -0.95
N GLY A 121 1.43 -8.24 0.26
CA GLY A 121 0.10 -7.76 0.66
C GLY A 121 0.20 -6.39 1.31
N SER A 122 -0.54 -5.40 0.80
CA SER A 122 -0.75 -4.12 1.50
C SER A 122 -1.84 -4.34 2.54
N LEU A 123 -1.55 -3.98 3.79
CA LEU A 123 -2.47 -4.09 4.92
C LEU A 123 -3.16 -2.76 5.25
N CYS A 124 -3.05 -1.77 4.36
CA CYS A 124 -3.70 -0.49 4.51
C CYS A 124 -5.23 -0.65 4.60
N GLY A 125 -5.81 -0.21 5.72
CA GLY A 125 -7.25 -0.31 5.97
C GLY A 125 -7.78 -1.71 6.28
N ILE A 126 -6.91 -2.72 6.42
CA ILE A 126 -7.30 -4.08 6.78
C ILE A 126 -7.42 -4.19 8.30
N ASP A 127 -8.59 -4.65 8.77
CA ASP A 127 -8.84 -4.96 10.17
C ASP A 127 -8.34 -6.38 10.54
N GLY A 128 -8.24 -6.67 11.84
CA GLY A 128 -7.72 -7.96 12.32
C GLY A 128 -8.53 -9.19 11.88
N ASP A 129 -9.84 -9.06 11.68
CA ASP A 129 -10.72 -10.13 11.20
C ASP A 129 -10.56 -10.41 9.69
N GLU A 130 -10.17 -9.39 8.91
CA GLU A 130 -9.88 -9.47 7.48
C GLU A 130 -8.45 -9.96 7.17
N PHE A 131 -7.53 -9.86 8.14
CA PHE A 131 -6.13 -10.24 7.96
C PHE A 131 -5.96 -11.70 7.47
N TRP A 132 -6.52 -12.68 8.18
CA TRP A 132 -6.32 -14.09 7.80
C TRP A 132 -6.95 -14.46 6.45
N PRO A 133 -8.19 -14.01 6.13
CA PRO A 133 -8.73 -14.13 4.78
C PRO A 133 -7.80 -13.55 3.71
N SER A 134 -7.23 -12.35 3.94
CA SER A 134 -6.35 -11.69 2.99
C SER A 134 -5.08 -12.53 2.69
N ILE A 135 -4.47 -13.12 3.72
CA ILE A 135 -3.29 -13.98 3.59
C ILE A 135 -3.64 -15.30 2.88
N ALA A 136 -4.77 -15.91 3.21
CA ALA A 136 -5.22 -17.13 2.56
C ALA A 136 -5.47 -16.91 1.06
N THR A 137 -6.15 -15.81 0.69
CA THR A 137 -6.34 -15.42 -0.70
C THR A 137 -5.01 -15.14 -1.40
N ALA A 138 -4.06 -14.50 -0.72
CA ALA A 138 -2.74 -14.23 -1.27
C ALA A 138 -1.92 -15.53 -1.53
N LEU A 139 -2.20 -16.59 -0.78
CA LEU A 139 -1.67 -17.96 -0.99
C LEU A 139 -2.49 -18.78 -2.02
N GLY A 140 -3.49 -18.18 -2.66
CA GLY A 140 -4.28 -18.80 -3.73
C GLY A 140 -5.54 -19.53 -3.26
N ALA A 141 -5.94 -19.41 -1.99
CA ALA A 141 -7.22 -19.92 -1.53
C ALA A 141 -8.39 -19.18 -2.18
N ARG A 142 -9.43 -19.94 -2.55
CA ARG A 142 -10.71 -19.41 -3.04
C ARG A 142 -11.78 -19.60 -1.96
N ASP A 143 -12.77 -18.72 -1.94
CA ASP A 143 -13.93 -18.78 -1.03
C ASP A 143 -13.52 -18.94 0.45
N VAL A 144 -12.67 -18.03 0.93
CA VAL A 144 -12.13 -18.10 2.29
C VAL A 144 -13.16 -17.65 3.31
N ASP A 145 -13.50 -18.54 4.24
CA ASP A 145 -14.33 -18.22 5.41
C ASP A 145 -13.65 -17.20 6.32
N TYR A 146 -14.42 -16.33 6.98
CA TYR A 146 -13.90 -15.39 7.97
C TYR A 146 -13.61 -16.05 9.33
N GLY A 147 -12.81 -15.37 10.16
CA GLY A 147 -12.57 -15.77 11.55
C GLY A 147 -11.62 -16.99 11.70
N PRO A 148 -11.84 -17.88 12.69
CA PRO A 148 -10.89 -18.96 13.00
C PRO A 148 -10.65 -19.95 11.85
N ALA A 149 -11.62 -20.10 10.94
CA ALA A 149 -11.51 -20.96 9.77
C ALA A 149 -10.42 -20.47 8.82
N ALA A 150 -10.35 -19.17 8.51
CA ALA A 150 -9.27 -18.59 7.70
C ALA A 150 -7.89 -18.92 8.26
N ARG A 151 -7.71 -18.79 9.58
CA ARG A 151 -6.43 -19.08 10.24
C ARG A 151 -6.01 -20.54 10.10
N LYS A 152 -6.97 -21.47 10.14
CA LYS A 152 -6.73 -22.90 9.89
C LYS A 152 -6.34 -23.15 8.43
N THR A 153 -7.00 -22.48 7.49
CA THR A 153 -6.68 -22.53 6.06
C THR A 153 -5.27 -22.03 5.78
N VAL A 154 -4.89 -20.87 6.31
CA VAL A 154 -3.51 -20.34 6.19
C VAL A 154 -2.50 -21.35 6.72
N ARG A 155 -2.72 -21.90 7.92
CA ARG A 155 -1.83 -22.91 8.49
C ARG A 155 -1.67 -24.13 7.58
N ALA A 156 -2.77 -24.64 7.00
CA ALA A 156 -2.73 -25.78 6.11
C ALA A 156 -1.94 -25.47 4.82
N LEU A 157 -2.08 -24.26 4.28
CA LEU A 157 -1.35 -23.81 3.10
C LEU A 157 0.15 -23.66 3.37
N LEU A 158 0.54 -23.07 4.50
CA LEU A 158 1.95 -22.99 4.91
C LEU A 158 2.58 -24.39 5.01
N VAL A 159 1.92 -25.31 5.73
CA VAL A 159 2.39 -26.69 5.86
C VAL A 159 2.51 -27.38 4.48
N ALA A 160 1.54 -27.19 3.59
CA ALA A 160 1.58 -27.77 2.25
C ALA A 160 2.76 -27.24 1.42
N SER A 161 3.02 -25.92 1.46
CA SER A 161 4.16 -25.29 0.79
C SER A 161 5.51 -25.79 1.33
N SER A 162 5.65 -25.94 2.65
CA SER A 162 6.86 -26.51 3.25
C SER A 162 7.06 -27.99 2.92
N MET A 163 5.98 -28.79 2.81
CA MET A 163 6.06 -30.21 2.43
C MET A 163 6.59 -30.44 1.01
N ILE A 164 6.44 -29.46 0.12
CA ILE A 164 6.99 -29.50 -1.24
C ILE A 164 8.33 -28.74 -1.36
N ASP A 165 8.96 -28.41 -0.23
CA ASP A 165 10.24 -27.68 -0.12
C ASP A 165 10.21 -26.32 -0.84
N ARG A 166 9.07 -25.62 -0.74
CA ARG A 166 8.86 -24.28 -1.28
C ARG A 166 8.37 -23.32 -0.20
N PRO A 167 9.24 -22.92 0.74
CA PRO A 167 8.89 -21.86 1.69
C PRO A 167 8.52 -20.57 0.94
N VAL A 168 7.58 -19.85 1.53
CA VAL A 168 7.03 -18.60 0.98
C VAL A 168 7.55 -17.42 1.79
N THR A 169 8.01 -16.39 1.08
CA THR A 169 8.36 -15.10 1.68
C THR A 169 7.19 -14.13 1.59
N PHE A 170 6.64 -13.76 2.74
CA PHE A 170 5.55 -12.80 2.88
C PHE A 170 6.12 -11.40 3.09
N LEU A 171 5.70 -10.47 2.25
CA LEU A 171 6.13 -9.08 2.26
C LEU A 171 4.91 -8.22 2.61
N LEU A 172 4.79 -7.86 3.88
CA LEU A 172 3.65 -7.12 4.43
C LEU A 172 3.95 -5.62 4.38
N ASP A 173 3.15 -4.88 3.61
CA ASP A 173 3.29 -3.43 3.44
C ASP A 173 2.19 -2.67 4.18
N ASP A 174 2.43 -1.38 4.47
CA ASP A 174 1.49 -0.47 5.14
C ASP A 174 0.89 -1.02 6.45
N VAL A 175 1.63 -1.83 7.21
CA VAL A 175 1.10 -2.45 8.45
C VAL A 175 0.74 -1.41 9.51
N ASP A 176 1.44 -0.27 9.51
CA ASP A 176 1.12 0.90 10.35
C ASP A 176 -0.18 1.63 9.97
N ARG A 177 -0.76 1.31 8.81
CA ARG A 177 -2.03 1.87 8.33
C ARG A 177 -3.18 0.85 8.40
N GLY A 178 -2.95 -0.26 9.10
CA GLY A 178 -3.98 -1.22 9.42
C GLY A 178 -5.02 -0.69 10.38
N GLY A 179 -6.17 -1.35 10.38
CA GLY A 179 -7.22 -1.06 11.33
C GLY A 179 -7.03 -1.77 12.67
N VAL A 180 -8.12 -1.94 13.41
CA VAL A 180 -8.08 -2.38 14.81
C VAL A 180 -7.64 -3.85 14.91
N GLY A 181 -6.71 -4.13 15.82
CA GLY A 181 -6.26 -5.49 16.12
C GLY A 181 -5.35 -6.15 15.08
N LEU A 182 -4.96 -5.44 14.01
CA LEU A 182 -4.10 -6.00 12.95
C LEU A 182 -2.76 -6.51 13.50
N TRP A 183 -2.09 -5.74 14.35
CA TRP A 183 -0.78 -6.09 14.88
C TRP A 183 -0.74 -7.39 15.67
N ASP A 184 -1.81 -7.69 16.41
CA ASP A 184 -1.92 -8.97 17.14
C ASP A 184 -1.98 -10.15 16.16
N GLN A 185 -2.63 -9.96 15.01
CA GLN A 185 -2.70 -10.98 13.96
C GLN A 185 -1.38 -11.13 13.22
N VAL A 186 -0.68 -10.02 12.93
CA VAL A 186 0.68 -10.05 12.35
C VAL A 186 1.65 -10.78 13.27
N ALA A 187 1.63 -10.49 14.58
CA ALA A 187 2.44 -11.22 15.56
C ALA A 187 2.08 -12.71 15.62
N ALA A 188 0.78 -13.05 15.55
CA ALA A 188 0.32 -14.43 15.49
C ALA A 188 0.72 -15.15 14.19
N PHE A 189 0.84 -14.42 13.09
CA PHE A 189 1.29 -14.94 11.81
C PHE A 189 2.79 -15.24 11.79
N VAL A 190 3.63 -14.34 12.30
CA VAL A 190 5.07 -14.59 12.45
C VAL A 190 5.33 -15.86 13.26
N ARG A 191 4.64 -16.02 14.39
CA ARG A 191 4.73 -17.26 15.21
C ARG A 191 4.32 -18.52 14.45
N MET A 192 3.34 -18.40 13.55
CA MET A 192 2.88 -19.52 12.74
C MET A 192 3.89 -19.87 11.64
N ALA A 193 4.44 -18.86 10.97
CA ALA A 193 5.43 -18.99 9.91
C ALA A 193 6.75 -19.62 10.40
N GLU A 194 7.18 -19.26 11.61
CA GLU A 194 8.34 -19.85 12.31
C GLU A 194 8.11 -21.30 12.74
N GLY A 195 6.86 -21.67 13.05
CA GLY A 195 6.51 -22.99 13.59
C GLY A 195 6.36 -24.09 12.54
N VAL A 196 6.68 -23.83 11.27
CA VAL A 196 6.61 -24.78 10.15
C VAL A 196 8.01 -24.93 9.57
N THR A 197 8.43 -26.13 9.19
CA THR A 197 9.78 -26.40 8.67
C THR A 197 9.71 -27.00 7.26
N PRO A 198 10.40 -26.46 6.24
CA PRO A 198 11.18 -25.21 6.25
C PRO A 198 10.33 -23.99 6.63
N ASN A 199 10.96 -23.02 7.29
CA ASN A 199 10.29 -21.82 7.78
C ASN A 199 9.86 -20.93 6.63
N HIS A 200 8.72 -20.28 6.82
CA HIS A 200 8.32 -19.16 5.99
C HIS A 200 8.93 -17.87 6.53
N THR A 201 9.36 -16.99 5.65
CA THR A 201 9.95 -15.70 6.04
C THR A 201 8.88 -14.61 5.97
N VAL A 202 8.78 -13.78 7.00
CA VAL A 202 7.86 -12.63 7.03
C VAL A 202 8.65 -11.32 7.14
N VAL A 203 8.54 -10.48 6.12
CA VAL A 203 9.06 -9.11 6.12
C VAL A 203 7.93 -8.15 6.43
N ILE A 204 8.12 -7.30 7.43
CA ILE A 204 7.14 -6.27 7.82
C ILE A 204 7.72 -4.91 7.48
N ALA A 205 7.09 -4.20 6.56
CA ALA A 205 7.41 -2.83 6.23
C ALA A 205 6.55 -1.86 7.05
N THR A 206 7.17 -0.89 7.70
CA THR A 206 6.47 0.06 8.57
C THR A 206 7.22 1.37 8.73
N ALA A 207 6.49 2.45 9.03
CA ALA A 207 7.06 3.74 9.40
C ALA A 207 7.30 3.92 10.90
N CYS A 208 6.83 2.99 11.75
CA CYS A 208 6.92 3.12 13.20
C CYS A 208 7.46 1.85 13.86
N GLU A 209 8.30 2.02 14.87
CA GLU A 209 8.72 0.91 15.71
C GLU A 209 7.58 0.52 16.65
N ILE A 210 7.18 -0.75 16.59
CA ILE A 210 6.07 -1.26 17.38
C ILE A 210 6.54 -2.43 18.23
N THR A 211 6.09 -2.41 19.48
CA THR A 211 6.34 -3.46 20.47
C THR A 211 5.03 -4.17 20.81
N VAL A 212 4.60 -5.07 19.92
CA VAL A 212 3.39 -5.87 20.14
C VAL A 212 3.79 -7.28 20.58
N GLY A 213 3.41 -7.63 21.81
CA GLY A 213 3.69 -8.94 22.41
C GLY A 213 5.18 -9.30 22.37
N ASP A 214 5.50 -10.43 21.75
CA ASP A 214 6.85 -10.93 21.56
C ASP A 214 7.42 -10.66 20.16
N LEU A 215 6.71 -9.92 19.30
CA LEU A 215 7.08 -9.70 17.90
C LEU A 215 8.50 -9.17 17.75
N ALA A 216 8.87 -8.14 18.52
CA ALA A 216 10.20 -7.54 18.47
C ALA A 216 11.33 -8.54 18.82
N ARG A 217 11.05 -9.60 19.60
CA ARG A 217 12.03 -10.64 19.93
C ARG A 217 12.18 -11.71 18.85
N ARG A 218 11.28 -11.73 17.87
CA ARG A 218 11.27 -12.68 16.75
C ARG A 218 11.79 -12.06 15.45
N ILE A 219 12.22 -10.81 15.49
CA ILE A 219 12.81 -10.13 14.34
C ILE A 219 14.30 -10.45 14.31
N ASP A 220 14.72 -11.22 13.31
CA ASP A 220 16.11 -11.65 13.16
C ASP A 220 16.96 -10.59 12.44
N LEU A 221 16.33 -9.76 11.60
CA LEU A 221 17.01 -8.77 10.79
C LEU A 221 16.21 -7.47 10.65
N ARG A 222 16.93 -6.35 10.67
CA ARG A 222 16.40 -5.02 10.38
C ARG A 222 17.09 -4.41 9.17
N ALA A 223 16.31 -3.83 8.26
CA ALA A 223 16.74 -2.97 7.19
C ALA A 223 16.13 -1.56 7.36
N ASP A 224 16.94 -0.52 7.18
CA ASP A 224 16.52 0.87 7.33
C ASP A 224 16.62 1.60 5.99
N LEU A 225 15.47 2.07 5.51
CA LEU A 225 15.34 2.88 4.31
C LEU A 225 15.26 4.36 4.70
N ARG A 226 16.25 5.13 4.27
CA ARG A 226 16.41 6.54 4.68
C ARG A 226 15.85 7.48 3.61
N PRO A 227 15.41 8.70 3.99
CA PRO A 227 15.22 9.78 3.03
C PRO A 227 16.51 10.05 2.25
N PHE A 228 16.35 10.63 1.07
CA PHE A 228 17.47 11.05 0.22
C PHE A 228 18.31 12.12 0.92
N SER A 229 19.63 12.08 0.71
CA SER A 229 20.49 13.23 0.98
C SER A 229 20.24 14.35 -0.05
N ALA A 230 20.85 15.52 0.15
CA ALA A 230 20.81 16.58 -0.86
C ALA A 230 21.41 16.12 -2.20
N GLU A 231 22.49 15.33 -2.14
CA GLU A 231 23.14 14.74 -3.32
C GLU A 231 22.23 13.71 -4.00
N ASP A 232 21.65 12.78 -3.24
CA ASP A 232 20.70 11.79 -3.77
C ASP A 232 19.47 12.48 -4.39
N THR A 233 19.01 13.58 -3.80
CA THR A 233 17.86 14.36 -4.32
C THR A 233 18.17 14.95 -5.69
N ALA A 234 19.33 15.61 -5.84
CA ALA A 234 19.77 16.16 -7.12
C ALA A 234 19.98 15.05 -8.16
N ALA A 235 20.62 13.94 -7.77
CA ALA A 235 20.85 12.79 -8.65
C ALA A 235 19.54 12.12 -9.08
N PHE A 236 18.58 11.99 -8.16
CA PHE A 236 17.25 11.46 -8.45
C PHE A 236 16.52 12.33 -9.48
N VAL A 237 16.53 13.66 -9.29
CA VAL A 237 15.91 14.61 -10.23
C VAL A 237 16.55 14.50 -11.61
N ALA A 238 17.88 14.57 -11.67
CA ALA A 238 18.61 14.47 -12.94
C ALA A 238 18.34 13.14 -13.65
N SER A 239 18.43 12.01 -12.94
CA SER A 239 18.21 10.68 -13.50
C SER A 239 16.79 10.52 -14.06
N ARG A 240 15.77 11.03 -13.37
CA ARG A 240 14.38 10.96 -13.85
C ARG A 240 14.11 11.85 -15.04
N LEU A 241 14.69 13.04 -15.09
CA LEU A 241 14.61 13.93 -16.26
C LEU A 241 15.29 13.32 -17.48
N GLU A 242 16.46 12.71 -17.29
CA GLU A 242 17.21 12.01 -18.35
C GLU A 242 16.40 10.82 -18.89
N GLN A 243 15.84 9.98 -18.02
CA GLN A 243 14.97 8.86 -18.41
C GLN A 243 13.72 9.30 -19.16
N ALA A 244 13.17 10.47 -18.80
CA ALA A 244 12.02 11.07 -19.49
C ALA A 244 12.41 11.84 -20.77
N GLY A 245 13.69 11.92 -21.10
CA GLY A 245 14.19 12.71 -22.24
C GLY A 245 13.86 14.21 -22.13
N SER A 246 13.71 14.72 -20.91
CA SER A 246 13.31 16.11 -20.71
C SER A 246 14.41 17.08 -21.12
N LYS A 247 14.03 18.15 -21.83
CA LYS A 247 14.89 19.30 -22.10
C LYS A 247 14.90 20.33 -20.97
N VAL A 248 14.00 20.17 -20.00
CA VAL A 248 13.90 21.05 -18.84
C VAL A 248 14.91 20.60 -17.80
N ALA A 249 15.72 21.53 -17.30
CA ALA A 249 16.72 21.26 -16.28
C ALA A 249 16.38 21.98 -14.96
N PHE A 250 16.67 21.33 -13.84
CA PHE A 250 16.64 22.00 -12.53
C PHE A 250 17.99 22.67 -12.27
N THR A 251 17.95 23.90 -11.76
CA THR A 251 19.15 24.55 -11.23
C THR A 251 19.64 23.83 -9.96
N PRO A 252 20.95 23.92 -9.62
CA PRO A 252 21.46 23.42 -8.35
C PRO A 252 20.74 24.00 -7.14
N GLU A 253 20.38 25.28 -7.20
CA GLU A 253 19.65 25.99 -6.16
C GLU A 253 18.20 25.46 -6.04
N ALA A 254 17.52 25.20 -7.16
CA ALA A 254 16.19 24.58 -7.15
C ALA A 254 16.22 23.18 -6.53
N SER A 255 17.24 22.38 -6.84
CA SER A 255 17.41 21.04 -6.25
C SER A 255 17.67 21.12 -4.75
N THR A 256 18.41 22.13 -4.29
CA THR A 256 18.66 22.41 -2.87
C THR A 256 17.36 22.83 -2.16
N GLU A 257 16.57 23.72 -2.77
CA GLU A 257 15.26 24.12 -2.24
C GLU A 257 14.30 22.93 -2.17
N LEU A 258 14.30 22.07 -3.19
CA LEU A 258 13.47 20.87 -3.22
C LEU A 258 13.83 19.90 -2.08
N PHE A 259 15.13 19.68 -1.83
CA PHE A 259 15.59 18.91 -0.69
C PHE A 259 15.13 19.55 0.64
N ALA A 260 15.34 20.86 0.82
CA ALA A 260 14.95 21.57 2.03
C ALA A 260 13.44 21.50 2.30
N ALA A 261 12.61 21.66 1.26
CA ALA A 261 11.16 21.64 1.38
C ALA A 261 10.57 20.24 1.69
N THR A 262 11.31 19.17 1.36
CA THR A 262 10.83 17.77 1.44
C THR A 262 11.55 16.93 2.48
N ALA A 263 12.64 17.44 3.05
CA ALA A 263 13.59 16.66 3.84
C ALA A 263 14.08 15.38 3.11
N GLY A 264 14.16 15.44 1.78
CA GLY A 264 14.60 14.32 0.94
C GLY A 264 13.62 13.15 0.86
N VAL A 265 12.35 13.31 1.27
CA VAL A 265 11.36 12.22 1.14
C VAL A 265 11.05 11.99 -0.35
N PRO A 266 11.40 10.84 -0.95
CA PRO A 266 11.28 10.57 -2.38
C PRO A 266 9.90 10.87 -2.99
N ALA A 267 8.83 10.46 -2.32
CA ALA A 267 7.47 10.73 -2.79
C ALA A 267 7.15 12.23 -2.83
N ALA A 268 7.64 13.01 -1.87
CA ALA A 268 7.45 14.45 -1.82
C ALA A 268 8.35 15.16 -2.84
N VAL A 269 9.62 14.74 -2.96
CA VAL A 269 10.57 15.22 -3.98
C VAL A 269 9.96 15.05 -5.37
N GLY A 270 9.51 13.84 -5.72
CA GLY A 270 8.92 13.57 -7.02
C GLY A 270 7.68 14.41 -7.29
N ARG A 271 6.77 14.52 -6.31
CA ARG A 271 5.55 15.32 -6.44
C ARG A 271 5.85 16.79 -6.72
N PHE A 272 6.72 17.43 -5.93
CA PHE A 272 7.02 18.85 -6.12
C PHE A 272 7.89 19.11 -7.36
N ALA A 273 8.74 18.16 -7.76
CA ALA A 273 9.47 18.24 -9.01
C ALA A 273 8.50 18.21 -10.22
N ASP A 274 7.52 17.30 -10.23
CA ASP A 274 6.49 17.24 -11.27
C ASP A 274 5.68 18.54 -11.37
N LEU A 275 5.25 19.11 -10.24
CA LEU A 275 4.51 20.37 -10.23
C LEU A 275 5.37 21.54 -10.73
N SER A 276 6.65 21.57 -10.34
CA SER A 276 7.59 22.59 -10.82
C SER A 276 7.79 22.50 -12.34
N LEU A 277 7.85 21.27 -12.88
CA LEU A 277 7.91 21.03 -14.33
C LEU A 277 6.65 21.50 -15.05
N VAL A 278 5.47 21.21 -14.49
CA VAL A 278 4.19 21.68 -15.05
C VAL A 278 4.14 23.21 -15.08
N ALA A 279 4.59 23.87 -14.01
CA ALA A 279 4.64 25.33 -13.93
C ALA A 279 5.65 25.93 -14.94
N ALA A 280 6.84 25.34 -15.06
CA ALA A 280 7.86 25.75 -16.05
C ALA A 280 7.36 25.59 -17.49
N GLN A 281 6.65 24.49 -17.78
CA GLN A 281 6.04 24.28 -19.10
C GLN A 281 4.95 25.31 -19.38
N ALA A 282 4.11 25.64 -18.40
CA ALA A 282 3.09 26.70 -18.54
C ALA A 282 3.71 28.08 -18.82
N ALA A 283 4.89 28.34 -18.24
CA ALA A 283 5.68 29.54 -18.48
C ALA A 283 6.56 29.47 -19.76
N ASN A 284 6.56 28.33 -20.46
CA ASN A 284 7.37 28.06 -21.66
C ASN A 284 8.89 28.26 -21.43
N VAL A 285 9.39 27.83 -20.27
CA VAL A 285 10.81 27.88 -19.90
C VAL A 285 11.41 26.48 -19.75
N ASN A 286 12.69 26.35 -20.11
CA ASN A 286 13.45 25.08 -20.03
C ASN A 286 14.34 24.98 -18.78
N VAL A 287 14.20 25.91 -17.83
CA VAL A 287 14.98 25.91 -16.59
C VAL A 287 14.02 26.11 -15.43
N VAL A 288 14.06 25.19 -14.47
CA VAL A 288 13.36 25.26 -13.18
C VAL A 288 14.32 25.86 -12.16
N ASP A 289 14.03 27.07 -11.72
CA ASP A 289 14.71 27.75 -10.63
C ASP A 289 13.98 27.57 -9.28
N VAL A 290 14.48 28.25 -8.26
CA VAL A 290 13.96 28.20 -6.89
C VAL A 290 12.50 28.69 -6.81
N ASP A 291 12.10 29.65 -7.64
CA ASP A 291 10.78 30.27 -7.55
C ASP A 291 9.69 29.31 -8.01
N PHE A 292 9.96 28.49 -9.04
CA PHE A 292 9.07 27.41 -9.45
C PHE A 292 8.86 26.38 -8.33
N VAL A 293 9.93 25.99 -7.64
CA VAL A 293 9.85 25.02 -6.52
C VAL A 293 9.05 25.60 -5.37
N ARG A 294 9.31 26.86 -4.98
CA ARG A 294 8.59 27.54 -3.90
C ARG A 294 7.11 27.70 -4.22
N SER A 295 6.78 28.04 -5.47
CA SER A 295 5.40 28.15 -5.94
C SER A 295 4.67 26.80 -5.81
N ALA A 296 5.28 25.71 -6.31
CA ALA A 296 4.72 24.36 -6.22
C ALA A 296 4.52 23.88 -4.77
N VAL A 297 5.44 24.27 -3.87
CA VAL A 297 5.34 23.97 -2.44
C VAL A 297 4.22 24.77 -1.78
N ALA A 298 4.09 26.06 -2.10
CA ALA A 298 3.07 26.94 -1.54
C ALA A 298 1.66 26.53 -1.98
N GLU A 299 1.48 26.07 -3.22
CA GLU A 299 0.18 25.64 -3.75
C GLU A 299 -0.45 24.47 -2.98
N LEU A 300 0.38 23.52 -2.52
CA LEU A 300 -0.08 22.31 -1.83
C LEU A 300 0.09 22.34 -0.31
N ARG A 301 0.77 23.35 0.24
CA ARG A 301 0.74 23.58 1.68
C ARG A 301 -0.63 24.15 2.02
N PRO A 302 -1.33 23.62 3.03
CA PRO A 302 -2.51 24.30 3.56
C PRO A 302 -2.11 25.74 3.86
N THR A 303 -2.80 26.72 3.29
CA THR A 303 -2.60 28.13 3.66
C THR A 303 -2.98 28.26 5.14
N ASP A 304 -1.98 28.50 5.98
CA ASP A 304 -2.15 28.73 7.41
C ASP A 304 -3.04 29.97 7.66
N ASP A 305 -4.36 29.77 7.67
CA ASP A 305 -5.35 30.73 8.21
C ASP A 305 -6.29 30.07 9.25
N GLU A 306 -5.98 28.85 9.71
CA GLU A 306 -6.49 28.33 10.98
C GLU A 306 -5.32 27.78 11.82
N PRO A 307 -5.14 28.24 13.07
CA PRO A 307 -4.06 27.76 13.90
C PRO A 307 -4.27 26.29 14.26
N LEU A 308 -3.35 25.41 13.85
CA LEU A 308 -3.22 24.05 14.35
C LEU A 308 -2.71 24.07 15.81
N VAL A 309 -3.52 24.58 16.73
CA VAL A 309 -3.33 24.39 18.17
C VAL A 309 -4.31 23.32 18.64
N SER A 310 -3.76 22.12 18.84
CA SER A 310 -4.04 21.20 19.96
C SER A 310 -4.11 19.72 19.54
N LEU A 311 -2.96 19.12 19.21
CA LEU A 311 -2.75 17.67 19.41
C LEU A 311 -1.42 17.32 20.11
N ALA A 312 -0.76 18.29 20.73
CA ALA A 312 0.45 18.07 21.52
C ALA A 312 0.23 18.47 22.99
N THR A 313 -0.59 17.71 23.72
CA THR A 313 -0.41 17.46 25.16
C THR A 313 -1.35 16.34 25.61
N ALA A 314 -0.91 15.09 25.49
CA ALA A 314 -1.32 14.05 26.43
C ALA A 314 -0.06 13.66 27.21
N PRO A 315 -0.08 13.68 28.56
CA PRO A 315 1.10 13.42 29.36
C PRO A 315 1.53 11.95 29.23
N LEU A 316 2.85 11.75 29.11
CA LEU A 316 3.51 10.45 29.30
C LEU A 316 3.09 9.86 30.65
N PRO A 317 2.59 8.61 30.74
CA PRO A 317 2.42 7.96 32.03
C PRO A 317 3.79 7.74 32.67
N ALA A 318 3.90 8.19 33.92
CA ALA A 318 5.11 8.13 34.72
C ALA A 318 5.62 6.69 34.87
N ARG A 319 6.96 6.59 34.82
CA ARG A 319 7.74 5.40 35.19
C ARG A 319 7.32 4.89 36.57
N PHE A 320 7.10 3.58 36.70
CA PHE A 320 7.15 2.92 38.00
C PHE A 320 8.61 2.61 38.35
N THR A 321 9.13 3.37 39.30
CA THR A 321 10.16 2.94 40.24
C THR A 321 9.53 2.06 41.33
N ALA A 322 10.30 1.04 41.74
CA ALA A 322 10.07 0.02 42.77
C ALA A 322 9.34 -1.24 42.31
#